data_AF-A0A1G9L2H6-F1
#
_entry.id   AF-A0A1G9L2H6-F1
#
_cell.length_a   1.000
_cell.length_b   1.000
_cell.length_c   1.000
_cell.angle_alpha   90.00
_cell.angle_beta   90.00
_cell.angle_gamma   90.00
#
_symmetry.space_group_name_H-M   'P 1'
#
loop_
_entity.id
_entity.type
_entity.pdbx_description
1 polymer ?
#
loop_
_entity_poly.entity_id
_entity_poly.type
_entity_poly.pdbx_seq_one_letter_code
_entity_poly.pdbx_strand_id
1 'polypeptide(L)'
;MNLASILLIAFALSMDAFAVSVTKGMTLNKVNYSISGKIALFFGFFQGVMPLIGWCLGIQFESYIKSYDHWIAFILLGFIGLKMIFDAKDDKSESNSFKLNNKELFILSIATSIDALAIGVSFAFLKINIIPICISIAIITFSICFLGVLIGKKIGSLFRTSAQILGGIILILIGLNILNDHTGIISNIL
;
A
#
# COMPACT_ATOMS: atom_id res chain seq x y z
N MET A 1 16.30 -15.78 12.24
CA MET A 1 14.87 -15.94 11.91
C MET A 1 14.70 -17.15 11.01
N ASN A 2 13.67 -17.96 11.22
CA ASN A 2 13.35 -19.07 10.32
C ASN A 2 12.66 -18.55 9.04
N LEU A 3 12.79 -19.31 7.95
CA LEU A 3 12.23 -18.99 6.64
C LEU A 3 10.71 -18.70 6.71
N ALA A 4 9.98 -19.48 7.50
CA ALA A 4 8.54 -19.30 7.69
C ALA A 4 8.18 -17.91 8.26
N SER A 5 8.95 -17.38 9.20
CA SER A 5 8.73 -16.05 9.77
C SER A 5 8.99 -14.95 8.74
N ILE A 6 10.00 -15.12 7.88
CA ILE A 6 10.30 -14.18 6.79
C ILE A 6 9.15 -14.13 5.79
N LEU A 7 8.64 -15.30 5.39
CA LEU A 7 7.52 -15.39 4.45
C LEU A 7 6.24 -14.79 5.03
N LEU A 8 5.94 -15.05 6.31
CA LEU A 8 4.77 -14.49 6.99
C LEU A 8 4.83 -12.95 7.07
N ILE A 9 6.00 -12.40 7.44
CA ILE A 9 6.18 -10.94 7.50
C ILE A 9 6.06 -10.33 6.11
N ALA A 10 6.70 -10.94 5.11
CA ALA A 10 6.63 -10.46 3.74
C ALA A 10 5.21 -10.50 3.17
N PHE A 11 4.43 -11.53 3.50
CA PHE A 11 3.03 -11.61 3.13
C PHE A 11 2.21 -10.51 3.83
N ALA A 12 2.37 -10.35 5.14
CA ALA A 12 1.66 -9.34 5.93
C ALA A 12 1.91 -7.92 5.42
N LEU A 13 3.17 -7.55 5.18
CA LEU A 13 3.60 -6.25 4.63
C LEU A 13 3.10 -5.98 3.20
N SER A 14 2.74 -7.03 2.46
CA SER A 14 2.28 -6.88 1.08
C SER A 14 0.79 -6.57 0.97
N MET A 15 0.04 -6.63 2.08
CA MET A 15 -1.44 -6.57 2.06
C MET A 15 -1.98 -5.18 1.68
N ASP A 16 -1.34 -4.11 2.13
CA ASP A 16 -1.77 -2.74 1.77
C ASP A 16 -1.54 -2.46 0.29
N ALA A 17 -0.36 -2.83 -0.22
CA ALA A 17 -0.04 -2.75 -1.64
C ALA A 17 -0.97 -3.64 -2.50
N PHE A 18 -1.36 -4.82 -2.00
CA PHE A 18 -2.32 -5.70 -2.65
C PHE A 18 -3.72 -5.08 -2.74
N ALA A 19 -4.24 -4.54 -1.64
CA ALA A 19 -5.55 -3.90 -1.62
C ALA A 19 -5.61 -2.77 -2.65
N VAL A 20 -4.58 -1.93 -2.67
CA VAL A 20 -4.45 -0.84 -3.64
C VAL A 20 -4.31 -1.37 -5.07
N SER A 21 -3.57 -2.45 -5.31
CA SER A 21 -3.41 -3.01 -6.65
C SER A 21 -4.73 -3.60 -7.19
N VAL A 22 -5.53 -4.23 -6.33
CA VAL A 22 -6.89 -4.68 -6.65
C VAL A 22 -7.77 -3.50 -7.02
N THR A 23 -7.77 -2.43 -6.21
CA THR A 23 -8.54 -1.22 -6.49
C THR A 23 -8.13 -0.57 -7.82
N LYS A 24 -6.83 -0.51 -8.12
CA LYS A 24 -6.37 -0.03 -9.43
C LYS A 24 -6.80 -0.95 -10.57
N GLY A 25 -6.77 -2.26 -10.37
CA GLY A 25 -7.31 -3.23 -11.32
C GLY A 25 -8.80 -3.00 -11.61
N MET A 26 -9.59 -2.66 -10.60
CA MET A 26 -11.04 -2.45 -10.72
C MET A 26 -11.41 -1.14 -11.45
N THR A 27 -10.59 -0.10 -11.29
CA THR A 27 -10.88 1.27 -11.75
C THR A 27 -10.28 1.59 -13.13
N LEU A 28 -9.25 0.86 -13.55
CA LEU A 28 -8.61 1.07 -14.85
C LEU A 28 -9.44 0.51 -16.01
N ASN A 29 -9.77 1.36 -16.99
CA ASN A 29 -10.58 0.99 -18.16
C ASN A 29 -9.94 -0.10 -19.05
N LYS A 30 -8.60 -0.13 -19.13
CA LYS A 30 -7.84 -1.13 -19.90
C LYS A 30 -6.66 -1.61 -19.07
N VAL A 31 -6.84 -2.77 -18.44
CA VAL A 31 -5.74 -3.46 -17.74
C VAL A 31 -5.08 -4.44 -18.71
N ASN A 32 -3.81 -4.19 -19.02
CA ASN A 32 -2.94 -5.08 -19.78
C ASN A 32 -1.85 -5.66 -18.86
N TYR A 33 -1.23 -6.78 -19.25
CA TYR A 33 -0.13 -7.38 -18.51
C TYR A 33 1.03 -6.41 -18.26
N SER A 34 1.33 -5.49 -19.20
CA SER A 34 2.34 -4.44 -19.00
C SER A 34 1.98 -3.44 -17.90
N ILE A 35 0.68 -3.13 -17.74
CA ILE A 35 0.18 -2.24 -16.68
C ILE A 35 0.24 -2.95 -15.33
N SER A 36 -0.23 -4.20 -15.26
CA SER A 36 -0.14 -5.02 -14.05
C SER A 36 1.31 -5.20 -13.61
N GLY A 37 2.21 -5.47 -14.56
CA GLY A 37 3.65 -5.57 -14.31
C GLY A 37 4.24 -4.25 -13.80
N LYS A 38 3.84 -3.11 -14.38
CA LYS A 38 4.31 -1.80 -13.92
C LYS A 38 3.87 -1.48 -12.48
N ILE A 39 2.61 -1.73 -12.15
CA ILE A 39 2.08 -1.53 -10.79
C ILE A 39 2.81 -2.45 -9.80
N ALA A 40 2.91 -3.73 -10.13
CA ALA A 40 3.60 -4.73 -9.32
C ALA A 40 5.08 -4.38 -9.10
N LEU A 41 5.76 -3.87 -10.13
CA LEU A 41 7.17 -3.49 -10.06
C LEU A 41 7.36 -2.26 -9.16
N PHE A 42 6.50 -1.25 -9.27
CA PHE A 42 6.55 -0.10 -8.38
C PHE A 42 6.34 -0.51 -6.92
N PHE A 43 5.25 -1.22 -6.61
CA PHE A 43 5.01 -1.66 -5.23
C PHE A 43 6.10 -2.59 -4.72
N GLY A 44 6.49 -3.63 -5.47
CA GLY A 44 7.55 -4.55 -5.06
C GLY A 44 8.90 -3.86 -4.84
N PHE A 45 9.24 -2.87 -5.67
CA PHE A 45 10.45 -2.08 -5.49
C PHE A 45 10.39 -1.25 -4.21
N PHE A 46 9.34 -0.45 -4.01
CA PHE A 46 9.21 0.40 -2.82
C PHE A 46 9.09 -0.43 -1.53
N GLN A 47 8.29 -1.50 -1.51
CA GLN A 47 8.14 -2.39 -0.35
C GLN A 47 9.45 -3.11 -0.01
N GLY A 48 10.30 -3.42 -0.99
CA GLY A 48 11.61 -4.02 -0.76
C GLY A 48 12.67 -3.04 -0.28
N VAL A 49 12.65 -1.81 -0.81
CA VAL A 49 13.64 -0.76 -0.50
C VAL A 49 13.34 -0.07 0.83
N MET A 50 12.07 0.16 1.18
CA MET A 50 11.71 0.87 2.41
C MET A 50 12.22 0.21 3.70
N PRO A 51 12.18 -1.13 3.87
CA PRO A 51 12.78 -1.76 5.03
C PRO A 51 14.30 -1.58 5.10
N LEU A 52 15.01 -1.52 3.96
CA LEU A 52 16.45 -1.20 3.94
C LEU A 52 16.71 0.22 4.43
N ILE A 53 15.91 1.17 3.96
CA ILE A 53 15.98 2.58 4.40
C ILE A 53 15.69 2.66 5.90
N GLY A 54 14.62 2.03 6.36
CA GLY A 54 14.26 1.97 7.78
C GLY A 54 15.35 1.37 8.64
N TRP A 55 15.98 0.29 8.18
CA TRP A 55 17.10 -0.33 8.89
C TRP A 55 18.33 0.57 8.98
N CYS A 56 18.67 1.26 7.88
CA CYS A 56 19.78 2.22 7.86
C CYS A 56 19.50 3.42 8.79
N LEU A 57 18.27 3.94 8.80
CA LEU A 57 17.84 5.01 9.69
C LEU A 57 17.75 4.56 11.15
N GLY A 58 17.32 3.32 11.41
CA GLY A 58 17.24 2.74 12.75
C GLY A 58 18.60 2.61 13.43
N ILE A 59 19.68 2.45 12.66
CA ILE A 59 21.06 2.50 13.15
C ILE A 59 21.47 3.91 13.58
N GLN A 60 20.87 4.97 13.02
CA GLN A 60 21.17 6.38 13.34
C GLN A 60 20.20 7.06 14.32
N PHE A 61 18.95 6.59 14.42
CA PHE A 61 17.86 7.29 15.12
C PHE A 61 17.10 6.40 16.11
N GLU A 62 17.84 5.73 17.01
CA GLU A 62 17.31 4.83 18.04
C GLU A 62 16.15 5.45 18.86
N SER A 63 16.06 6.78 18.95
CA SER A 63 15.16 7.51 19.86
C SER A 63 14.00 8.31 19.22
N TYR A 64 14.00 8.65 17.92
CA TYR A 64 13.11 9.72 17.39
C TYR A 64 12.01 9.26 16.42
N ILE A 65 12.13 8.08 15.79
CA ILE A 65 11.32 7.74 14.61
C ILE A 65 9.94 7.15 14.95
N LYS A 66 9.70 6.65 16.16
CA LYS A 66 8.43 5.98 16.52
C LYS A 66 7.19 6.88 16.56
N SER A 67 7.31 8.21 16.49
CA SER A 67 6.19 9.12 16.78
C SER A 67 5.51 9.81 15.59
N TYR A 68 6.00 9.72 14.35
CA TYR A 68 5.46 10.55 13.25
C TYR A 68 4.87 9.80 12.04
N ASP A 69 5.11 8.49 11.93
CA ASP A 69 4.68 7.67 10.80
C ASP A 69 3.14 7.69 10.59
N HIS A 70 2.40 7.50 11.68
CA HIS A 70 0.96 7.32 11.67
C HIS A 70 0.15 8.51 11.12
N TRP A 71 0.60 9.75 11.34
CA TRP A 71 -0.10 10.94 10.81
C TRP A 71 0.04 11.06 9.29
N ILE A 72 1.20 10.66 8.75
CA ILE A 72 1.50 10.81 7.33
C ILE A 72 0.68 9.80 6.51
N ALA A 73 0.63 8.55 6.96
CA ALA A 73 -0.18 7.51 6.33
C ALA A 73 -1.68 7.84 6.34
N PHE A 74 -2.22 8.29 7.49
CA PHE A 74 -3.64 8.67 7.62
C PHE A 74 -4.05 9.79 6.65
N ILE A 75 -3.28 10.88 6.63
CA ILE A 75 -3.60 12.05 5.80
C ILE A 75 -3.59 11.67 4.32
N LEU A 76 -2.60 10.88 3.90
CA LEU A 76 -2.42 10.57 2.49
C LEU A 76 -3.45 9.54 1.98
N LEU A 77 -3.71 8.47 2.74
CA LEU A 77 -4.73 7.46 2.40
C LEU A 77 -6.14 8.05 2.45
N GLY A 78 -6.43 8.88 3.46
CA GLY A 78 -7.70 9.60 3.58
C GLY A 78 -7.94 10.54 2.41
N PHE A 79 -6.94 11.32 2.00
CA PHE A 79 -7.04 12.23 0.86
C PHE A 79 -7.30 11.49 -0.46
N ILE A 80 -6.57 10.40 -0.72
CA ILE A 80 -6.73 9.60 -1.94
C ILE A 80 -8.09 8.92 -1.98
N GLY A 81 -8.52 8.32 -0.87
CA GLY A 81 -9.83 7.68 -0.75
C GLY A 81 -11.00 8.66 -0.92
N LEU A 82 -10.91 9.85 -0.32
CA LEU A 82 -11.91 10.92 -0.50
C LEU A 82 -11.98 11.39 -1.95
N LYS A 83 -10.84 11.60 -2.61
CA LYS A 83 -10.79 11.99 -4.01
C LYS A 83 -11.48 10.96 -4.92
N MET A 84 -11.26 9.67 -4.67
CA MET A 84 -11.92 8.60 -5.43
C MET A 84 -13.45 8.58 -5.26
N ILE A 85 -13.95 8.93 -4.07
CA ILE A 85 -15.40 9.03 -3.81
C ILE A 85 -15.99 10.27 -4.49
N PHE A 86 -15.29 11.41 -4.47
CA PHE A 86 -15.73 12.62 -5.17
C PHE A 86 -15.76 12.41 -6.69
N ASP A 87 -14.70 11.82 -7.26
CA ASP A 87 -14.63 11.50 -8.69
C ASP A 87 -15.75 10.55 -9.13
N ALA A 88 -16.20 9.64 -8.25
CA ALA A 88 -17.31 8.71 -8.54
C ALA A 88 -18.71 9.35 -8.45
N LYS A 89 -18.85 10.50 -7.77
CA LYS A 89 -20.13 11.20 -7.56
C LYS A 89 -20.40 12.25 -8.64
N ASP A 90 -19.36 12.70 -9.34
CA ASP A 90 -19.42 13.70 -10.42
C ASP A 90 -19.65 13.09 -11.82
N ASP A 91 -20.25 11.90 -11.86
CA ASP A 91 -20.52 11.08 -13.05
C ASP A 91 -21.71 11.63 -13.90
N LYS A 92 -21.79 12.96 -14.02
CA LYS A 92 -22.48 13.66 -15.13
C LYS A 92 -21.49 14.28 -16.13
N SER A 93 -20.19 14.18 -15.89
CA SER A 93 -19.18 14.54 -16.88
C SER A 93 -18.64 13.27 -17.53
N GLU A 94 -19.11 13.01 -18.75
CA GLU A 94 -18.50 12.05 -19.66
C GLU A 94 -16.97 12.21 -19.66
N SER A 95 -16.25 11.09 -19.68
CA SER A 95 -14.87 10.96 -20.20
C SER A 95 -13.65 11.20 -19.30
N ASN A 96 -13.73 11.23 -17.97
CA ASN A 96 -12.51 11.14 -17.15
C ASN A 96 -12.02 9.69 -16.98
N SER A 97 -11.43 9.18 -18.06
CA SER A 97 -10.63 7.96 -18.04
C SER A 97 -9.58 8.01 -16.92
N PHE A 98 -9.65 7.12 -15.91
CA PHE A 98 -8.53 6.86 -15.01
C PHE A 98 -7.38 6.30 -15.84
N LYS A 99 -6.54 7.18 -16.38
CA LYS A 99 -5.25 6.84 -16.96
C LYS A 99 -4.28 6.65 -15.81
N LEU A 100 -3.46 5.62 -15.92
CA LEU A 100 -2.43 5.32 -14.93
C LEU A 100 -1.40 6.46 -14.92
N ASN A 101 -1.53 7.38 -13.96
CA ASN A 101 -0.62 8.50 -13.83
C ASN A 101 0.62 8.03 -13.04
N ASN A 102 1.80 8.10 -13.66
CA ASN A 102 3.04 7.65 -13.01
C ASN A 102 3.32 8.40 -11.71
N LYS A 103 2.92 9.67 -11.61
CA LYS A 103 3.04 10.45 -10.37
C LYS A 103 2.16 9.89 -9.26
N GLU A 104 0.93 9.53 -9.59
CA GLU A 104 0.00 8.92 -8.64
C GLU A 104 0.51 7.55 -8.17
N LEU A 105 0.95 6.69 -9.10
CA LEU A 105 1.53 5.39 -8.77
C LEU A 105 2.74 5.53 -7.84
N PHE A 106 3.63 6.49 -8.12
CA PHE A 106 4.79 6.76 -7.29
C PHE A 106 4.42 7.19 -5.87
N ILE A 107 3.51 8.16 -5.73
CA ILE A 107 3.02 8.64 -4.43
C ILE A 107 2.38 7.49 -3.65
N LEU A 108 1.55 6.69 -4.33
CA LEU A 108 0.80 5.59 -3.73
C LEU A 108 1.73 4.46 -3.28
N SER A 109 2.75 4.13 -4.07
CA SER A 109 3.77 3.15 -3.66
C SER A 109 4.60 3.62 -2.48
N ILE A 110 4.96 4.91 -2.40
CA ILE A 110 5.62 5.43 -1.20
C ILE A 110 4.68 5.35 0.01
N ALA A 111 3.44 5.76 -0.16
CA ALA A 111 2.42 5.76 0.90
C ALA A 111 2.19 4.40 1.53
N THR A 112 2.05 3.37 0.69
CA THR A 112 1.79 2.01 1.12
C THR A 112 3.02 1.28 1.61
N SER A 113 4.22 1.86 1.51
CA SER A 113 5.47 1.24 1.95
C SER A 113 6.04 1.86 3.23
N ILE A 114 5.34 2.82 3.85
CA ILE A 114 5.81 3.46 5.09
C ILE A 114 5.76 2.46 6.27
N ASP A 115 4.77 1.57 6.28
CA ASP A 115 4.68 0.40 7.17
C ASP A 115 5.94 -0.49 7.10
N ALA A 116 6.44 -0.74 5.88
CA ALA A 116 7.62 -1.53 5.60
C ALA A 116 8.90 -0.84 6.11
N LEU A 117 8.92 0.50 6.07
CA LEU A 117 9.99 1.31 6.66
C LEU A 117 10.03 1.14 8.19
N ALA A 118 8.88 1.23 8.87
CA ALA A 118 8.81 1.07 10.33
C ALA A 118 9.26 -0.33 10.79
N ILE A 119 8.89 -1.37 10.05
CA ILE A 119 9.39 -2.73 10.30
C ILE A 119 10.90 -2.83 10.03
N GLY A 120 11.42 -2.15 9.00
CA GLY A 120 12.85 -2.03 8.73
C GLY A 120 13.64 -1.46 9.91
N VAL A 121 13.13 -0.39 10.53
CA VAL A 121 13.69 0.20 11.76
C VAL A 121 13.74 -0.84 12.87
N SER A 122 12.67 -1.61 13.05
CA SER A 122 12.59 -2.67 14.07
C SER A 122 13.64 -3.78 13.85
N PHE A 123 13.97 -4.11 12.60
CA PHE A 123 15.01 -5.10 12.29
C PHE A 123 16.43 -4.62 12.62
N ALA A 124 16.69 -3.30 12.68
CA ALA A 124 17.99 -2.75 13.06
C ALA A 124 18.38 -3.17 14.49
N PHE A 125 17.40 -3.18 15.40
CA PHE A 125 17.58 -3.59 16.80
C PHE A 125 17.84 -5.09 16.96
N LEU A 126 17.29 -5.90 16.06
CA LEU A 126 17.37 -7.36 16.14
C LEU A 126 18.66 -7.94 15.54
N LYS A 127 19.55 -7.09 14.98
CA LYS A 127 20.83 -7.49 14.34
C LYS A 127 20.67 -8.63 13.31
N ILE A 128 19.54 -8.63 12.59
CA ILE A 128 19.22 -9.67 11.59
C ILE A 128 19.74 -9.22 10.23
N ASN A 129 20.18 -10.18 9.42
CA ASN A 129 20.54 -9.90 8.03
C ASN A 129 19.28 -9.48 7.24
N ILE A 130 19.19 -8.20 6.89
CA ILE A 130 17.99 -7.61 6.30
C ILE A 130 17.86 -7.87 4.80
N ILE A 131 18.97 -8.09 4.09
CA ILE A 131 18.99 -8.33 2.64
C ILE A 131 18.02 -9.45 2.21
N PRO A 132 18.05 -10.67 2.80
CA PRO A 132 17.13 -11.74 2.43
C PRO A 132 15.66 -11.42 2.75
N ILE A 133 15.40 -10.61 3.79
CA ILE A 133 14.05 -10.17 4.16
C ILE A 133 13.51 -9.21 3.10
N CYS A 134 14.28 -8.19 2.72
CA CYS A 134 13.90 -7.21 1.70
C CYS A 134 13.64 -7.85 0.33
N ILE A 135 14.49 -8.79 -0.08
CA ILE A 135 14.31 -9.51 -1.35
C ILE A 135 13.02 -10.33 -1.31
N SER A 136 12.75 -10.99 -0.18
CA SER A 136 11.53 -11.80 0.01
C SER A 136 10.27 -10.92 -0.03
N ILE A 137 10.29 -9.78 0.65
CA ILE A 137 9.21 -8.77 0.60
C ILE A 137 8.99 -8.33 -0.85
N ALA A 138 10.03 -7.88 -1.54
CA ALA A 138 9.92 -7.40 -2.92
C ALA A 138 9.28 -8.43 -3.88
N ILE A 139 9.72 -9.69 -3.81
CA ILE A 139 9.22 -10.78 -4.66
C ILE A 139 7.76 -11.12 -4.34
N ILE A 140 7.43 -11.21 -3.05
CA ILE A 140 6.06 -11.54 -2.61
C ILE A 140 5.11 -10.40 -2.97
N THR A 141 5.48 -9.15 -2.66
CA THR A 141 4.67 -7.97 -3.00
C THR A 141 4.47 -7.88 -4.51
N PHE A 142 5.52 -8.08 -5.31
CA PHE A 142 5.40 -8.09 -6.77
C PHE A 142 4.38 -9.14 -7.24
N SER A 143 4.52 -10.37 -6.77
CA SER A 143 3.66 -11.49 -7.20
C SER A 143 2.20 -11.27 -6.82
N ILE A 144 1.96 -10.85 -5.58
CA ILE A 144 0.62 -10.61 -5.05
C ILE A 144 0.00 -9.37 -5.72
N CYS A 145 0.75 -8.28 -5.89
CA CYS A 145 0.23 -7.08 -6.54
C CYS A 145 -0.15 -7.35 -7.99
N PHE A 146 0.66 -8.11 -8.73
CA PHE A 146 0.37 -8.49 -10.11
C PHE A 146 -0.94 -9.26 -10.21
N LEU A 147 -1.13 -10.27 -9.35
CA LEU A 147 -2.38 -11.02 -9.25
C LEU A 147 -3.54 -10.12 -8.82
N GLY A 148 -3.33 -9.22 -7.87
CA GLY A 148 -4.33 -8.27 -7.39
C GLY A 148 -4.89 -7.39 -8.51
N VAL A 149 -4.03 -6.85 -9.39
CA VAL A 149 -4.50 -6.07 -10.54
C VAL A 149 -5.35 -6.91 -11.50
N LEU A 150 -4.99 -8.17 -11.73
CA LEU A 150 -5.75 -9.08 -12.60
C LEU A 150 -7.10 -9.48 -11.98
N ILE A 151 -7.12 -9.75 -10.67
CA ILE A 151 -8.35 -10.01 -9.91
C ILE A 151 -9.25 -8.77 -9.96
N GLY A 152 -8.68 -7.60 -9.69
CA GLY A 152 -9.37 -6.32 -9.73
C GLY A 152 -9.97 -6.04 -11.11
N LYS A 153 -9.24 -6.30 -12.20
CA LYS A 153 -9.76 -6.17 -13.58
C LYS A 153 -11.05 -6.97 -13.77
N LYS A 154 -11.05 -8.22 -13.30
CA LYS A 154 -12.20 -9.12 -13.45
C LYS A 154 -13.40 -8.63 -12.65
N ILE A 155 -13.18 -8.11 -11.44
CA ILE A 155 -14.23 -7.56 -10.58
C ILE A 155 -14.76 -6.22 -11.13
N GLY A 156 -13.87 -5.34 -11.59
CA GLY A 156 -14.21 -4.02 -12.12
C GLY A 156 -15.05 -4.05 -13.40
N SER A 157 -14.89 -5.08 -14.23
CA SER A 157 -15.74 -5.27 -15.41
C SER A 157 -17.21 -5.55 -15.09
N LEU A 158 -17.53 -5.98 -13.86
CA LEU A 158 -18.90 -6.25 -13.42
C LEU A 158 -19.56 -5.06 -12.68
N PHE A 159 -18.78 -4.14 -12.10
CA PHE A 159 -19.29 -3.12 -11.15
C PHE A 159 -18.59 -1.75 -11.26
N ARG A 160 -18.40 -1.19 -12.46
CA ARG A 160 -17.58 0.04 -12.71
C ARG A 160 -17.79 1.19 -11.70
N THR A 161 -19.02 1.66 -11.51
CA THR A 161 -19.29 2.82 -10.62
C THR A 161 -19.22 2.43 -9.14
N SER A 162 -19.74 1.27 -8.78
CA SER A 162 -19.67 0.77 -7.39
C SER A 162 -18.25 0.45 -6.95
N ALA A 163 -17.38 0.04 -7.88
CA ALA A 163 -15.99 -0.30 -7.64
C ALA A 163 -15.12 0.90 -7.24
N GLN A 164 -15.35 2.07 -7.84
CA GLN A 164 -14.63 3.31 -7.47
C GLN A 164 -15.02 3.76 -6.05
N ILE A 165 -16.32 3.76 -5.75
CA ILE A 165 -16.84 4.09 -4.41
C ILE A 165 -16.31 3.10 -3.38
N LEU A 166 -16.39 1.80 -3.65
CA LEU A 166 -15.90 0.74 -2.76
C LEU A 166 -14.40 0.86 -2.52
N GLY A 167 -13.61 1.11 -3.57
CA GLY A 167 -12.16 1.32 -3.48
C GLY A 167 -11.79 2.53 -2.62
N GLY A 168 -12.49 3.66 -2.82
CA GLY A 168 -12.32 4.86 -2.00
C GLY A 168 -12.66 4.61 -0.52
N ILE A 169 -13.76 3.90 -0.25
CA ILE A 169 -14.16 3.50 1.11
C ILE A 169 -13.09 2.61 1.75
N ILE A 170 -12.59 1.60 1.05
CA ILE A 170 -11.55 0.70 1.55
C ILE A 170 -10.28 1.48 1.91
N LEU A 171 -9.84 2.42 1.05
CA LEU A 171 -8.68 3.28 1.32
C LEU A 171 -8.86 4.18 2.55
N ILE A 172 -10.04 4.77 2.72
CA ILE A 172 -10.36 5.56 3.91
C ILE A 172 -10.36 4.68 5.16
N LEU A 173 -10.94 3.48 5.09
CA LEU A 173 -10.96 2.53 6.22
C LEU A 173 -9.55 2.07 6.60
N ILE A 174 -8.67 1.81 5.63
CA ILE A 174 -7.26 1.46 5.89
C ILE A 174 -6.56 2.62 6.59
N GLY A 175 -6.73 3.86 6.09
CA GLY A 175 -6.18 5.05 6.74
C GLY A 175 -6.67 5.22 8.18
N LEU A 176 -7.99 5.07 8.41
CA LEU A 176 -8.59 5.14 9.74
C LEU A 176 -8.07 4.05 10.68
N ASN A 177 -7.86 2.82 10.20
CA ASN A 177 -7.29 1.74 11.00
C ASN A 177 -5.85 2.05 11.41
N ILE A 178 -5.01 2.55 10.50
CA ILE A 178 -3.62 2.95 10.81
C ILE A 178 -3.59 4.06 11.87
N LEU A 179 -4.52 5.02 11.79
CA LEU A 179 -4.67 6.04 12.83
C LEU A 179 -5.07 5.39 14.18
N ASN A 180 -6.01 4.46 14.16
CA ASN A 180 -6.56 3.84 15.37
C ASN A 180 -5.55 2.93 16.09
N ASP A 181 -4.81 2.11 15.35
CA ASP A 181 -3.78 1.20 15.88
C ASP A 181 -2.64 1.95 16.58
N HIS A 182 -2.50 3.26 16.34
CA HIS A 182 -1.44 4.09 16.93
C HIS A 182 -1.92 5.18 17.88
N THR A 183 -3.17 5.63 17.79
CA THR A 183 -3.73 6.65 18.69
C THR A 183 -4.57 6.08 19.83
N GLY A 184 -5.02 4.81 19.77
CA GLY A 184 -5.81 4.18 20.83
C GLY A 184 -7.13 4.90 21.14
N ILE A 185 -7.62 5.75 20.23
CA ILE A 185 -8.79 6.60 20.46
C ILE A 185 -10.06 5.75 20.63
N ILE A 186 -10.19 4.62 19.91
CA ILE A 186 -11.35 3.73 20.04
C ILE A 186 -11.27 2.87 21.31
N SER A 187 -10.07 2.48 21.79
CA SER A 187 -9.93 1.73 23.06
C SER A 187 -10.18 2.56 24.31
N ASN A 188 -10.24 3.89 24.19
CA ASN A 188 -10.62 4.80 25.29
C ASN A 188 -12.10 5.19 25.26
N ILE A 189 -12.85 4.80 24.21
CA ILE A 189 -14.27 5.14 24.01
C ILE A 189 -15.20 3.93 24.26
N LEU A 190 -14.66 2.71 24.25
CA LEU A 190 -15.36 1.43 24.48
C LEU A 190 -14.93 0.81 25.82
#